data_AF-A0A8A4THL6-F1
#
_entry.id   AF-A0A8A4THL6-F1
#
_cell.length_a   1.000
_cell.length_b   1.000
_cell.length_c   1.000
_cell.angle_alpha   90.00
_cell.angle_beta   90.00
_cell.angle_gamma   90.00
#
_symmetry.space_group_name_H-M   'P 1'
#
loop_
_entity.id
_entity.type
_entity.pdbx_description
1 polymer ?
#
loop_
_entity_poly.entity_id
_entity_poly.type
_entity_poly.pdbx_seq_one_letter_code
_entity_poly.pdbx_strand_id
1 'polypeptide(L)'
;MRPFPWKVGDMARHTGLTVRTLHHYDHIGLLQPGAKTESGHRLYGKADLTRLICIKSLRSQGFSLEEIRELLLRPEFSAAKAIERHLDRLSQEIELKTRLKHRLERVANALRRQEEVPVDQLVNTIEVMTMFEKYYTKEQLAELDRRAKKLGPEALEQAQRDWQDLFASFRDEMAKGTPAQSDRVQNLTRRYRELIEAFTGGNKGIEASLGHMYRENPNVAAQYGFNMDSELMTYISKAMTDEVNS
;
A
#
# COMPACT_ATOMS: atom_id res chain seq x y z
N MET A 1 2.66 37.15 14.21
CA MET A 1 2.05 36.62 12.96
C MET A 1 1.16 37.71 12.39
N ARG A 2 1.21 38.03 11.09
CA ARG A 2 0.35 39.10 10.52
C ARG A 2 -1.12 38.72 10.65
N PRO A 3 -2.03 39.64 11.05
CA PRO A 3 -3.46 39.38 11.07
C PRO A 3 -3.99 39.17 9.64
N PHE A 4 -5.03 38.34 9.50
CA PHE A 4 -5.72 38.13 8.22
C PHE A 4 -6.49 39.40 7.80
N PRO A 5 -6.76 39.59 6.50
CA PRO A 5 -6.40 38.71 5.37
C PRO A 5 -4.98 38.97 4.82
N TRP A 6 -4.37 37.95 4.21
CA TRP A 6 -3.02 38.00 3.66
C TRP A 6 -3.01 38.28 2.16
N LYS A 7 -2.05 39.10 1.69
CA LYS A 7 -1.78 39.23 0.26
C LYS A 7 -1.11 37.96 -0.27
N VAL A 8 -1.17 37.75 -1.59
CA VAL A 8 -0.58 36.57 -2.25
C VAL A 8 0.90 36.33 -1.90
N GLY A 9 1.70 37.39 -1.76
CA GLY A 9 3.11 37.28 -1.37
C GLY A 9 3.32 36.80 0.06
N ASP A 10 2.45 37.23 0.99
CA ASP A 10 2.47 36.75 2.37
C ASP A 10 2.00 35.29 2.44
N MET A 11 0.95 34.95 1.69
CA MET A 11 0.45 33.58 1.56
C MET A 11 1.53 32.63 1.02
N ALA A 12 2.24 33.02 -0.04
CA ALA A 12 3.36 32.27 -0.60
C ALA A 12 4.45 32.02 0.46
N ARG A 13 4.89 33.10 1.13
CA ARG A 13 5.94 33.04 2.16
C ARG A 13 5.59 32.11 3.32
N HIS A 14 4.34 32.17 3.81
CA HIS A 14 3.91 31.38 4.97
C HIS A 14 3.57 29.93 4.63
N THR A 15 3.18 29.63 3.39
CA THR A 15 2.76 28.27 2.98
C THR A 15 3.86 27.49 2.25
N GLY A 16 4.97 28.15 1.91
CA GLY A 16 6.05 27.59 1.11
C GLY A 16 5.71 27.41 -0.37
N LEU A 17 4.57 27.95 -0.81
CA LEU A 17 4.16 27.92 -2.22
C LEU A 17 4.74 29.11 -2.97
N THR A 18 4.92 28.95 -4.28
CA THR A 18 5.25 30.10 -5.13
C THR A 18 3.99 30.92 -5.42
N VAL A 19 4.15 32.23 -5.65
CA VAL A 19 3.06 33.09 -6.14
C VAL A 19 2.46 32.52 -7.44
N ARG A 20 3.30 31.96 -8.33
CA ARG A 20 2.87 31.28 -9.55
C ARG A 20 1.93 30.11 -9.26
N THR A 21 2.23 29.29 -8.25
CA THR A 21 1.36 28.17 -7.85
C THR A 21 0.01 28.68 -7.33
N LEU A 22 0.01 29.72 -6.50
CA LEU A 22 -1.25 30.31 -5.98
C LEU A 22 -2.10 30.93 -7.10
N HIS A 23 -1.48 31.59 -8.08
CA HIS A 23 -2.18 32.08 -9.27
C HIS A 23 -2.72 30.95 -10.14
N HIS A 24 -1.96 29.88 -10.31
CA HIS A 24 -2.42 28.71 -11.04
C HIS A 24 -3.64 28.08 -10.35
N TYR A 25 -3.60 27.90 -9.03
CA TYR A 25 -4.74 27.35 -8.28
C TYR A 25 -5.98 28.23 -8.37
N ASP A 26 -5.82 29.55 -8.35
CA ASP A 26 -6.95 30.46 -8.57
C ASP A 26 -7.50 30.35 -10.00
N HIS A 27 -6.63 30.29 -11.00
CA HIS A 27 -7.01 30.22 -12.41
C HIS A 27 -7.83 28.96 -12.73
N ILE A 28 -7.45 27.82 -12.16
CA ILE A 28 -8.19 26.56 -12.35
C ILE A 28 -9.41 26.42 -11.42
N GLY A 29 -9.67 27.42 -10.57
CA GLY A 29 -10.78 27.41 -9.60
C GLY A 29 -10.55 26.52 -8.37
N LEU A 30 -9.32 26.07 -8.14
CA LEU A 30 -8.98 25.18 -7.03
C LEU A 30 -8.87 25.92 -5.70
N LEU A 31 -8.21 27.09 -5.67
CA LEU A 31 -8.08 27.94 -4.48
C LEU A 31 -8.25 29.40 -4.86
N GLN A 32 -9.46 29.93 -4.68
CA GLN A 32 -9.79 31.32 -4.97
C GLN A 32 -9.63 32.17 -3.70
N PRO A 33 -9.20 33.43 -3.82
CA PRO A 33 -9.10 34.32 -2.66
C PRO A 33 -10.50 34.71 -2.18
N GLY A 34 -10.71 34.72 -0.86
CA GLY A 34 -11.98 35.15 -0.28
C GLY A 34 -12.33 36.63 -0.54
N ALA A 35 -11.35 37.48 -0.84
CA ALA A 35 -11.57 38.86 -1.22
C ALA A 35 -10.50 39.41 -2.17
N LYS A 36 -10.75 40.59 -2.73
CA LYS A 36 -9.76 41.41 -3.44
C LYS A 36 -9.81 42.83 -2.89
N THR A 37 -8.65 43.50 -2.82
CA THR A 37 -8.60 44.94 -2.52
C THR A 37 -9.22 45.75 -3.66
N GLU A 38 -9.55 47.02 -3.42
CA GLU A 38 -9.99 47.96 -4.48
C GLU A 38 -9.01 48.04 -5.67
N SER A 39 -7.69 47.96 -5.40
CA SER A 39 -6.65 47.91 -6.45
C SER A 39 -6.47 46.52 -7.11
N GLY A 40 -7.37 45.57 -6.86
CA GLY A 40 -7.37 44.24 -7.49
C GLY A 40 -6.45 43.19 -6.87
N HIS A 41 -5.71 43.49 -5.80
CA HIS A 41 -4.84 42.52 -5.12
C HIS A 41 -5.64 41.45 -4.40
N ARG A 42 -5.20 40.19 -4.52
CA ARG A 42 -5.82 39.02 -3.88
C ARG A 42 -5.60 39.01 -2.37
N LEU A 43 -6.67 38.73 -1.62
CA LEU A 43 -6.66 38.63 -0.18
C LEU A 43 -7.15 37.24 0.26
N TYR A 44 -6.30 36.53 1.00
CA TYR A 44 -6.54 35.19 1.49
C TYR A 44 -6.87 35.21 2.99
N GLY A 45 -8.02 34.66 3.35
CA GLY A 45 -8.50 34.55 4.72
C GLY A 45 -8.27 33.17 5.33
N LYS A 46 -8.79 32.97 6.55
CA LYS A 46 -8.68 31.69 7.28
C LYS A 46 -9.31 30.52 6.50
N ALA A 47 -10.45 30.74 5.85
CA ALA A 47 -11.13 29.71 5.06
C ALA A 47 -10.25 29.21 3.90
N ASP A 48 -9.51 30.11 3.25
CA ASP A 48 -8.62 29.78 2.14
C ASP A 48 -7.43 28.94 2.62
N LEU A 49 -6.92 29.21 3.82
CA LEU A 49 -5.88 28.37 4.43
C LEU A 49 -6.41 26.98 4.78
N THR A 50 -7.61 26.88 5.35
CA THR A 50 -8.24 25.57 5.62
C THR A 50 -8.42 24.77 4.34
N ARG A 51 -8.88 25.43 3.26
CA ARG A 51 -8.99 24.81 1.94
C ARG A 51 -7.63 24.37 1.40
N LEU A 52 -6.58 25.18 1.60
CA LEU A 52 -5.23 24.80 1.19
C LEU A 52 -4.70 23.58 1.96
N ILE A 53 -4.98 23.44 3.26
CA ILE A 53 -4.64 22.23 4.03
C ILE A 53 -5.30 21.00 3.39
N CYS A 54 -6.58 21.10 3.02
CA CYS A 54 -7.30 20.02 2.36
C CYS A 54 -6.67 19.66 1.00
N ILE A 55 -6.35 20.67 0.18
CA ILE A 55 -5.68 20.46 -1.11
C ILE A 55 -4.34 19.74 -0.92
N LYS A 56 -3.50 20.17 0.04
CA LYS A 56 -2.21 19.52 0.31
C LYS A 56 -2.38 18.09 0.82
N SER A 57 -3.37 17.87 1.70
CA SER A 57 -3.72 16.53 2.20
C SER A 57 -4.13 15.59 1.06
N LEU A 58 -5.03 16.02 0.17
CA LEU A 58 -5.48 15.20 -0.95
C LEU A 58 -4.36 14.99 -1.99
N ARG A 59 -3.52 16.00 -2.26
CA ARG A 59 -2.34 15.84 -3.13
C ARG A 59 -1.39 14.77 -2.61
N SER A 60 -1.14 14.73 -1.31
CA SER A 60 -0.27 13.71 -0.71
C SER A 60 -0.85 12.29 -0.75
N GLN A 61 -2.16 12.17 -1.00
CA GLN A 61 -2.86 10.89 -1.19
C GLN A 61 -2.88 10.47 -2.67
N GLY A 62 -2.26 11.24 -3.58
CA GLY A 62 -2.11 10.88 -5.00
C GLY A 62 -3.16 11.50 -5.94
N PHE A 63 -4.15 12.22 -5.43
CA PHE A 63 -5.15 12.86 -6.29
C PHE A 63 -4.54 13.96 -7.17
N SER A 64 -4.95 14.03 -8.43
CA SER A 64 -4.67 15.13 -9.36
C SER A 64 -5.35 16.44 -8.92
N LEU A 65 -4.92 17.58 -9.46
CA LEU A 65 -5.53 18.87 -9.11
C LEU A 65 -6.99 18.95 -9.59
N GLU A 66 -7.27 18.33 -10.73
CA GLU A 66 -8.60 18.19 -11.33
C GLU A 66 -9.52 17.37 -10.42
N GLU A 67 -9.10 16.18 -9.98
CA GLU A 67 -9.89 15.35 -9.06
C GLU A 67 -10.15 16.06 -7.73
N ILE A 68 -9.15 16.77 -7.20
CA ILE A 68 -9.32 17.56 -5.98
C ILE A 68 -10.35 18.65 -6.20
N ARG A 69 -10.30 19.36 -7.33
CA ARG A 69 -11.28 20.40 -7.64
C ARG A 69 -12.70 19.83 -7.66
N GLU A 70 -12.90 18.72 -8.38
CA GLU A 70 -14.20 18.06 -8.49
C GLU A 70 -14.69 17.55 -7.13
N LEU A 71 -13.82 16.99 -6.29
CA LEU A 71 -14.15 16.58 -4.92
C LEU A 71 -14.57 17.77 -4.06
N LEU A 72 -13.87 18.90 -4.15
CA LEU A 72 -14.16 20.10 -3.37
C LEU A 72 -15.45 20.83 -3.78
N LEU A 73 -16.02 20.52 -4.95
CA LEU A 73 -17.29 21.07 -5.43
C LEU A 73 -18.50 20.27 -4.96
N ARG A 74 -18.31 19.05 -4.44
CA ARG A 74 -19.40 18.18 -4.01
C ARG A 74 -20.04 18.68 -2.71
N PRO A 75 -21.38 18.73 -2.61
CA PRO A 75 -22.06 19.20 -1.40
C PRO A 75 -21.81 18.32 -0.17
N GLU A 76 -21.53 17.03 -0.38
CA GLU A 76 -21.18 16.07 0.67
C GLU A 76 -19.71 16.14 1.12
N PHE A 77 -18.87 16.96 0.47
CA PHE A 77 -17.46 17.07 0.82
C PHE A 77 -17.28 17.69 2.21
N SER A 78 -16.48 17.01 3.03
CA SER A 78 -16.07 17.52 4.35
C SER A 78 -14.55 17.61 4.43
N ALA A 79 -14.06 18.82 4.62
CA ALA A 79 -12.66 19.11 4.92
C ALA A 79 -12.16 18.31 6.13
N ALA A 80 -12.99 18.21 7.18
CA ALA A 80 -12.66 17.44 8.38
C ALA A 80 -12.47 15.96 8.04
N LYS A 81 -13.41 15.33 7.32
CA LYS A 81 -13.29 13.91 6.90
C LYS A 81 -12.08 13.66 6.02
N ALA A 82 -11.75 14.58 5.11
CA ALA A 82 -10.57 14.45 4.26
C ALA A 82 -9.26 14.52 5.06
N ILE A 83 -9.23 15.34 6.13
CA ILE A 83 -8.09 15.43 7.05
C ILE A 83 -8.03 14.20 7.96
N GLU A 84 -9.15 13.73 8.50
CA GLU A 84 -9.25 12.51 9.32
C GLU A 84 -8.71 11.29 8.56
N ARG A 85 -9.13 11.09 7.30
CA ARG A 85 -8.58 10.03 6.44
C ARG A 85 -7.07 10.14 6.25
N HIS A 86 -6.56 11.36 6.13
CA HIS A 86 -5.13 11.58 6.02
C HIS A 86 -4.39 11.27 7.34
N LEU A 87 -4.98 11.60 8.49
CA LEU A 87 -4.47 11.23 9.81
C LEU A 87 -4.44 9.72 10.00
N ASP A 88 -5.48 8.99 9.59
CA ASP A 88 -5.52 7.53 9.65
C ASP A 88 -4.39 6.92 8.81
N ARG A 89 -4.21 7.42 7.59
CA ARG A 89 -3.13 6.97 6.69
C ARG A 89 -1.75 7.26 7.27
N LEU A 90 -1.53 8.46 7.83
CA LEU A 90 -0.27 8.81 8.50
C LEU A 90 -0.02 7.90 9.72
N SER A 91 -1.06 7.56 10.47
CA SER A 91 -0.94 6.65 11.61
C SER A 91 -0.50 5.25 11.17
N GLN A 92 -1.06 4.73 10.07
CA GLN A 92 -0.64 3.46 9.47
C GLN A 92 0.82 3.50 8.97
N GLU A 93 1.25 4.60 8.36
CA GLU A 93 2.65 4.79 7.96
C GLU A 93 3.60 4.79 9.15
N ILE A 94 3.23 5.49 10.22
CA ILE A 94 4.03 5.54 11.45
C ILE A 94 4.14 4.14 12.04
N GLU A 95 3.06 3.37 12.08
CA GLU A 95 3.07 2.01 12.61
C GLU A 95 4.01 1.10 11.79
N LEU A 96 3.91 1.13 10.45
CA LEU A 96 4.81 0.37 9.56
C LEU A 96 6.27 0.76 9.77
N LYS A 97 6.58 2.06 9.78
CA LYS A 97 7.95 2.55 10.02
C LYS A 97 8.46 2.19 11.41
N THR A 98 7.60 2.18 12.42
CA THR A 98 7.95 1.79 13.79
C THR A 98 8.29 0.30 13.85
N ARG A 99 7.51 -0.56 13.19
CA ARG A 99 7.82 -1.99 13.05
C ARG A 99 9.17 -2.21 12.37
N LEU A 100 9.41 -1.54 11.25
CA LEU A 100 10.69 -1.63 10.54
C LEU A 100 11.86 -1.15 11.43
N LYS A 101 11.69 -0.01 12.10
CA LYS A 101 12.68 0.51 13.05
C LYS A 101 13.03 -0.53 14.11
N HIS A 102 12.05 -1.13 14.78
CA HIS A 102 12.30 -2.13 15.81
C HIS A 102 13.00 -3.38 15.29
N ARG A 103 12.70 -3.82 14.07
CA ARG A 103 13.40 -4.93 13.41
C ARG A 103 14.87 -4.59 13.14
N LEU A 104 15.12 -3.41 12.58
CA LEU A 104 16.48 -2.91 12.35
C LEU A 104 17.26 -2.72 13.65
N GLU A 105 16.60 -2.26 14.73
CA GLU A 105 17.21 -2.17 16.06
C GLU A 105 17.64 -3.55 16.59
N ARG A 106 16.82 -4.59 16.41
CA ARG A 106 17.19 -5.97 16.78
C ARG A 106 18.39 -6.47 16.00
N VAL A 107 18.39 -6.30 14.68
CA VAL A 107 19.52 -6.71 13.82
C VAL A 107 20.78 -5.94 14.21
N ALA A 108 20.70 -4.62 14.37
CA ALA A 108 21.82 -3.79 14.78
C ALA A 108 22.40 -4.21 16.15
N ASN A 109 21.54 -4.56 17.12
CA ASN A 109 21.98 -5.02 18.44
C ASN A 109 22.69 -6.38 18.38
N ALA A 110 22.15 -7.34 17.64
CA ALA A 110 22.78 -8.66 17.48
C ALA A 110 24.16 -8.53 16.79
N LEU A 111 24.24 -7.74 15.71
CA LEU A 111 25.50 -7.46 15.02
C LEU A 111 26.54 -6.77 15.94
N ARG A 112 26.11 -5.82 16.78
CA ARG A 112 26.99 -5.16 17.77
C ARG A 112 27.53 -6.14 18.80
N ARG A 113 26.74 -7.16 19.17
CA ARG A 113 27.12 -8.20 20.13
C ARG A 113 27.89 -9.36 19.49
N GLN A 114 28.12 -9.31 18.16
CA GLN A 114 28.69 -10.42 17.39
C GLN A 114 27.89 -11.72 17.53
N GLU A 115 26.58 -11.60 17.78
CA GLU A 115 25.66 -12.73 17.81
C GLU A 115 25.27 -13.10 16.38
N GLU A 116 25.09 -14.40 16.14
CA GLU A 116 24.59 -14.90 14.86
C GLU A 116 23.13 -14.46 14.70
N VAL A 117 22.81 -13.74 13.63
CA VAL A 117 21.44 -13.35 13.31
C VAL A 117 20.84 -14.46 12.45
N PRO A 118 19.75 -15.10 12.89
CA PRO A 118 19.09 -16.11 12.07
C PRO A 118 18.73 -15.58 10.69
N VAL A 119 18.97 -16.39 9.65
CA VAL A 119 18.77 -16.00 8.24
C VAL A 119 17.33 -15.62 7.97
N ASP A 120 16.36 -16.31 8.56
CA ASP A 120 14.93 -15.98 8.51
C ASP A 120 14.63 -14.57 9.05
N GLN A 121 15.31 -14.14 10.11
CA GLN A 121 15.15 -12.79 10.66
C GLN A 121 15.73 -11.72 9.72
N LEU A 122 16.88 -11.98 9.09
CA LEU A 122 17.49 -11.10 8.10
C LEU A 122 16.58 -10.98 6.87
N VAL A 123 16.11 -12.12 6.37
CA VAL A 123 15.23 -12.21 5.21
C VAL A 123 13.90 -11.50 5.47
N ASN A 124 13.24 -11.72 6.60
CA ASN A 124 11.98 -11.05 6.94
C ASN A 124 12.18 -9.53 7.13
N THR A 125 13.37 -9.09 7.58
CA THR A 125 13.69 -7.65 7.66
C THR A 125 13.82 -7.04 6.26
N ILE A 126 14.50 -7.73 5.33
CA ILE A 126 14.63 -7.32 3.92
C ILE A 126 13.26 -7.36 3.20
N GLU A 127 12.41 -8.35 3.50
CA GLU A 127 11.06 -8.48 2.97
C GLU A 127 10.18 -7.28 3.35
N VAL A 128 10.18 -6.88 4.63
CA VAL A 128 9.45 -5.67 5.07
C VAL A 128 9.98 -4.40 4.42
N MET A 129 11.29 -4.35 4.11
CA MET A 129 11.91 -3.22 3.41
C MET A 129 11.58 -3.18 1.91
N THR A 130 11.33 -4.32 1.25
CA THR A 130 11.21 -4.40 -0.22
C THR A 130 9.79 -4.69 -0.72
N MET A 131 9.04 -5.56 -0.05
CA MET A 131 7.76 -6.10 -0.50
C MET A 131 6.60 -5.12 -0.34
N PHE A 132 6.54 -4.44 0.80
CA PHE A 132 5.40 -3.61 1.18
C PHE A 132 5.48 -2.18 0.64
N GLU A 133 6.67 -1.69 0.31
CA GLU A 133 6.83 -0.34 -0.26
C GLU A 133 6.51 -0.28 -1.75
N LYS A 134 6.62 -1.40 -2.49
CA LYS A 134 6.55 -1.42 -3.96
C LYS A 134 5.20 -1.90 -4.52
N TYR A 135 4.54 -2.89 -3.90
CA TYR A 135 3.40 -3.58 -4.51
C TYR A 135 2.06 -3.41 -3.80
N TYR A 136 2.10 -3.03 -2.53
CA TYR A 136 0.90 -2.83 -1.72
C TYR A 136 0.71 -1.36 -1.38
N THR A 137 -0.53 -0.89 -1.46
CA THR A 137 -0.88 0.42 -0.90
C THR A 137 -0.85 0.34 0.62
N LYS A 138 -0.70 1.49 1.27
CA LYS A 138 -0.68 1.58 2.74
C LYS A 138 -1.95 1.02 3.37
N GLU A 139 -3.09 1.22 2.71
CA GLU A 139 -4.40 0.70 3.12
C GLU A 139 -4.46 -0.83 3.06
N GLN A 140 -3.87 -1.43 2.01
CA GLN A 140 -3.76 -2.88 1.87
C GLN A 140 -2.86 -3.49 2.96
N LEU A 141 -1.73 -2.84 3.26
CA LEU A 141 -0.84 -3.24 4.35
C LEU A 141 -1.52 -3.19 5.72
N ALA A 142 -2.28 -2.12 5.97
CA ALA A 142 -3.01 -1.95 7.21
C ALA A 142 -4.14 -2.99 7.36
N GLU A 143 -4.80 -3.37 6.26
CA GLU A 143 -5.80 -4.44 6.25
C GLU A 143 -5.16 -5.80 6.56
N LEU A 144 -4.05 -6.13 5.90
CA LEU A 144 -3.30 -7.37 6.17
C LEU A 144 -2.83 -7.45 7.63
N ASP A 145 -2.31 -6.35 8.18
CA ASP A 145 -1.87 -6.28 9.57
C ASP A 145 -3.04 -6.42 10.57
N ARG A 146 -4.17 -5.76 10.32
CA ARG A 146 -5.39 -5.92 11.15
C ARG A 146 -5.88 -7.36 11.14
N ARG A 147 -5.86 -8.03 9.99
CA ARG A 147 -6.23 -9.44 9.86
C ARG A 147 -5.26 -10.35 10.60
N ALA A 148 -3.96 -10.15 10.41
CA ALA A 148 -2.93 -10.94 11.09
C ALA A 148 -3.07 -10.87 12.61
N LYS A 149 -3.30 -9.68 13.15
CA LYS A 149 -3.58 -9.48 14.59
C LYS A 149 -4.86 -10.17 15.06
N LYS A 150 -5.93 -10.15 14.24
CA LYS A 150 -7.21 -10.80 14.56
C LYS A 150 -7.11 -12.33 14.55
N LEU A 151 -6.33 -12.89 13.62
CA LEU A 151 -6.11 -14.34 13.50
C LEU A 151 -5.23 -14.87 14.64
N GLY A 152 -4.24 -14.08 15.05
CA GLY A 152 -3.31 -14.46 16.11
C GLY A 152 -2.17 -15.36 15.60
N PRO A 153 -1.11 -15.54 16.41
CA PRO A 153 0.13 -16.19 15.99
C PRO A 153 -0.05 -17.65 15.59
N GLU A 154 -0.86 -18.42 16.32
CA GLU A 154 -1.09 -19.84 16.03
C GLU A 154 -1.74 -20.07 14.66
N ALA A 155 -2.73 -19.25 14.30
CA ALA A 155 -3.39 -19.34 13.01
C ALA A 155 -2.47 -18.92 11.86
N LEU A 156 -1.58 -17.96 12.10
CA LEU A 156 -0.57 -17.54 11.11
C LEU A 156 0.47 -18.64 10.88
N GLU A 157 0.92 -19.29 11.94
CA GLU A 157 1.82 -20.46 11.83
C GLU A 157 1.15 -21.63 11.10
N GLN A 158 -0.14 -21.88 11.37
CA GLN A 158 -0.87 -22.91 10.65
C GLN A 158 -1.01 -22.57 9.16
N ALA A 159 -1.37 -21.32 8.83
CA ALA A 159 -1.44 -20.87 7.44
C ALA A 159 -0.09 -21.01 6.73
N GLN A 160 1.03 -20.73 7.42
CA GLN A 160 2.37 -20.92 6.87
C GLN A 160 2.65 -22.40 6.54
N ARG A 161 2.26 -23.33 7.44
CA ARG A 161 2.37 -24.78 7.18
C ARG A 161 1.51 -25.21 6.00
N ASP A 162 0.26 -24.74 5.94
CA ASP A 162 -0.66 -25.08 4.85
C ASP A 162 -0.12 -24.62 3.48
N TRP A 163 0.52 -23.46 3.43
CA TRP A 163 1.21 -22.96 2.23
C TRP A 163 2.40 -23.85 1.84
N GLN A 164 3.23 -24.25 2.81
CA GLN A 164 4.37 -25.12 2.56
C GLN A 164 3.95 -26.49 2.02
N ASP A 165 2.96 -27.12 2.65
CA ASP A 165 2.44 -28.42 2.25
C ASP A 165 1.82 -28.39 0.84
N LEU A 166 1.09 -27.30 0.53
CA LEU A 166 0.51 -27.11 -0.79
C LEU A 166 1.57 -27.02 -1.88
N PHE A 167 2.61 -26.20 -1.69
CA PHE A 167 3.67 -26.07 -2.69
C PHE A 167 4.53 -27.33 -2.83
N ALA A 168 4.76 -28.06 -1.74
CA ALA A 168 5.38 -29.39 -1.80
C ALA A 168 4.53 -30.35 -2.66
N SER A 169 3.20 -30.35 -2.47
CA SER A 169 2.28 -31.18 -3.24
C SER A 169 2.29 -30.85 -4.74
N PHE A 170 2.29 -29.56 -5.10
CA PHE A 170 2.43 -29.15 -6.50
C PHE A 170 3.75 -29.62 -7.11
N ARG A 171 4.84 -29.52 -6.34
CA ARG A 171 6.17 -29.93 -6.78
C ARG A 171 6.26 -31.44 -6.99
N ASP A 172 5.65 -32.23 -6.10
CA ASP A 172 5.59 -33.68 -6.25
C ASP A 172 4.83 -34.10 -7.50
N GLU A 173 3.71 -33.45 -7.81
CA GLU A 173 2.96 -33.71 -9.05
C GLU A 173 3.73 -33.25 -10.30
N MET A 174 4.41 -32.11 -10.23
CA MET A 174 5.30 -31.65 -11.30
C MET A 174 6.45 -32.64 -11.55
N ALA A 175 7.09 -33.15 -10.50
CA ALA A 175 8.19 -34.12 -10.58
C ALA A 175 7.75 -35.47 -11.17
N LYS A 176 6.48 -35.87 -10.97
CA LYS A 176 5.88 -37.06 -11.60
C LYS A 176 5.53 -36.84 -13.08
N GLY A 177 5.66 -35.61 -13.59
CA GLY A 177 5.22 -35.26 -14.93
C GLY A 177 3.70 -35.22 -15.09
N THR A 178 2.96 -35.08 -13.99
CA THR A 178 1.50 -34.98 -14.02
C THR A 178 1.08 -33.75 -14.84
N PRO A 179 0.15 -33.85 -15.82
CA PRO A 179 -0.33 -32.68 -16.56
C PRO A 179 -1.00 -31.64 -15.65
N ALA A 180 -0.77 -30.35 -15.90
CA ALA A 180 -1.32 -29.24 -15.12
C ALA A 180 -2.87 -29.21 -15.13
N GLN A 181 -3.49 -29.80 -16.15
CA GLN A 181 -4.93 -29.94 -16.32
C GLN A 181 -5.54 -31.16 -15.61
N SER A 182 -4.73 -32.01 -14.97
CA SER A 182 -5.26 -33.20 -14.31
C SER A 182 -6.14 -32.86 -13.11
N ASP A 183 -7.10 -33.73 -12.79
CA ASP A 183 -7.98 -33.58 -11.62
C ASP A 183 -7.21 -33.41 -10.31
N ARG A 184 -6.05 -34.07 -10.19
CA ARG A 184 -5.16 -33.94 -9.03
C ARG A 184 -4.63 -32.52 -8.88
N VAL A 185 -4.13 -31.94 -9.97
CA VAL A 185 -3.58 -30.58 -9.96
C VAL A 185 -4.69 -29.55 -9.82
N GLN A 186 -5.86 -29.78 -10.41
CA GLN A 186 -7.03 -28.91 -10.22
C GLN A 186 -7.52 -28.87 -8.76
N ASN A 187 -7.45 -29.99 -8.04
CA ASN A 187 -7.73 -30.00 -6.59
C ASN A 187 -6.71 -29.16 -5.79
N LEU A 188 -5.43 -29.21 -6.15
CA LEU A 188 -4.41 -28.36 -5.55
C LEU A 188 -4.66 -26.87 -5.89
N THR A 189 -5.07 -26.57 -7.12
CA THR A 189 -5.43 -25.21 -7.54
C THR A 189 -6.63 -24.65 -6.77
N ARG A 190 -7.63 -25.49 -6.46
CA ARG A 190 -8.75 -25.09 -5.59
C ARG A 190 -8.26 -24.70 -4.19
N ARG A 191 -7.41 -25.54 -3.59
CA ARG A 191 -6.80 -25.25 -2.29
C ARG A 191 -5.93 -24.00 -2.33
N TYR A 192 -5.20 -23.78 -3.41
CA TYR A 192 -4.44 -22.55 -3.63
C TYR A 192 -5.33 -21.31 -3.58
N ARG A 193 -6.49 -21.34 -4.25
CA ARG A 193 -7.46 -20.23 -4.21
C ARG A 193 -8.05 -20.02 -2.81
N GLU A 194 -8.38 -21.09 -2.10
CA GLU A 194 -8.88 -21.02 -0.73
C GLU A 194 -7.86 -20.35 0.20
N LEU A 195 -6.57 -20.69 0.08
CA LEU A 195 -5.52 -20.05 0.88
C LEU A 195 -5.28 -18.59 0.48
N ILE A 196 -5.34 -18.25 -0.82
CA ILE A 196 -5.31 -16.86 -1.27
C ILE A 196 -6.49 -16.06 -0.69
N GLU A 197 -7.70 -16.62 -0.74
CA GLU A 197 -8.90 -15.97 -0.21
C GLU A 197 -8.82 -15.81 1.31
N ALA A 198 -8.34 -16.83 2.03
CA ALA A 198 -8.10 -16.76 3.47
C ALA A 198 -7.06 -15.69 3.84
N PHE A 199 -5.97 -15.59 3.07
CA PHE A 199 -4.94 -14.57 3.26
C PHE A 199 -5.48 -13.15 2.99
N THR A 200 -6.07 -12.95 1.81
CA THR A 200 -6.55 -11.65 1.34
C THR A 200 -7.86 -11.20 1.99
N GLY A 201 -8.62 -12.12 2.58
CA GLY A 201 -9.97 -11.86 3.06
C GLY A 201 -10.99 -11.62 1.96
N GLY A 202 -10.75 -12.15 0.76
CA GLY A 202 -11.53 -11.85 -0.43
C GLY A 202 -11.31 -10.43 -0.96
N ASN A 203 -10.33 -9.68 -0.45
CA ASN A 203 -10.02 -8.35 -0.95
C ASN A 203 -9.32 -8.44 -2.32
N LYS A 204 -10.09 -8.16 -3.38
CA LYS A 204 -9.62 -8.20 -4.77
C LYS A 204 -8.46 -7.27 -5.09
N GLY A 205 -8.33 -6.15 -4.37
CA GLY A 205 -7.16 -5.27 -4.51
C GLY A 205 -5.88 -5.93 -4.00
N ILE A 206 -5.94 -6.56 -2.83
CA ILE A 206 -4.79 -7.26 -2.24
C ILE A 206 -4.41 -8.48 -3.09
N GLU A 207 -5.41 -9.21 -3.59
CA GLU A 207 -5.23 -10.34 -4.52
C GLU A 207 -4.54 -9.89 -5.82
N ALA A 208 -4.98 -8.78 -6.42
CA ALA A 208 -4.36 -8.21 -7.61
C ALA A 208 -2.92 -7.76 -7.38
N SER A 209 -2.63 -7.10 -6.25
CA SER A 209 -1.27 -6.71 -5.85
C SER A 209 -0.35 -7.91 -5.67
N LEU A 210 -0.86 -8.99 -5.05
CA LEU A 210 -0.12 -10.25 -4.90
C LEU A 210 0.18 -10.89 -6.27
N GLY A 211 -0.81 -10.95 -7.16
CA GLY A 211 -0.61 -11.47 -8.51
C GLY A 211 0.36 -10.63 -9.35
N HIS A 212 0.32 -9.31 -9.22
CA HIS A 212 1.25 -8.40 -9.91
C HIS A 212 2.69 -8.64 -9.46
N MET A 213 2.92 -8.80 -8.16
CA MET A 213 4.24 -9.08 -7.60
C MET A 213 4.84 -10.37 -8.14
N TYR A 214 4.07 -11.46 -8.18
CA TYR A 214 4.56 -12.73 -8.73
C TYR A 214 4.83 -12.68 -10.24
N ARG A 215 4.05 -11.90 -11.00
CA ARG A 215 4.25 -11.75 -12.44
C ARG A 215 5.53 -10.98 -12.77
N GLU A 216 5.83 -9.93 -12.00
CA GLU A 216 7.06 -9.14 -12.19
C GLU A 216 8.32 -9.82 -11.62
N ASN A 217 8.18 -10.61 -10.55
CA ASN A 217 9.30 -11.33 -9.95
C ASN A 217 8.95 -12.81 -9.74
N PRO A 218 9.04 -13.66 -10.78
CA PRO A 218 8.64 -15.07 -10.69
C PRO A 218 9.45 -15.90 -9.68
N ASN A 219 10.68 -15.47 -9.37
CA ASN A 219 11.56 -16.13 -8.39
C ASN A 219 11.48 -15.52 -6.99
N VAL A 220 10.56 -14.57 -6.75
CA VAL A 220 10.42 -13.91 -5.45
C VAL A 220 10.25 -14.97 -4.38
N ALA A 221 9.27 -15.87 -4.46
CA ALA A 221 9.02 -16.85 -3.41
C ALA A 221 10.16 -17.88 -3.19
N ALA A 222 10.84 -18.36 -4.25
CA ALA A 222 12.02 -19.25 -4.13
C ALA A 222 13.15 -18.66 -3.28
N GLN A 223 13.37 -17.34 -3.36
CA GLN A 223 14.43 -16.66 -2.58
C GLN A 223 14.10 -16.56 -1.09
N TYR A 224 12.86 -16.87 -0.70
CA TYR A 224 12.33 -16.67 0.64
C TYR A 224 11.89 -17.98 1.32
N GLY A 225 12.39 -19.13 0.86
CA GLY A 225 12.19 -20.43 1.52
C GLY A 225 10.84 -21.10 1.24
N PHE A 226 9.94 -20.43 0.52
CA PHE A 226 8.86 -21.11 -0.19
C PHE A 226 9.52 -21.72 -1.43
N ASN A 227 9.56 -23.05 -1.53
CA ASN A 227 10.18 -23.76 -2.64
C ASN A 227 9.39 -23.54 -3.95
N MET A 228 9.42 -22.31 -4.48
CA MET A 228 8.57 -21.76 -5.55
C MET A 228 9.45 -21.06 -6.58
N ASP A 229 10.05 -21.86 -7.46
CA ASP A 229 10.82 -21.37 -8.59
C ASP A 229 9.90 -20.99 -9.76
N SER A 230 10.48 -20.35 -10.78
CA SER A 230 9.75 -19.97 -12.00
C SER A 230 9.09 -21.15 -12.72
N GLU A 231 9.64 -22.36 -12.61
CA GLU A 231 9.10 -23.55 -13.27
C GLU A 231 7.81 -23.99 -12.60
N LEU A 232 7.81 -24.09 -11.26
CA LEU A 232 6.64 -24.41 -10.47
C LEU A 232 5.54 -23.35 -10.65
N MET A 233 5.91 -22.07 -10.68
CA MET A 233 4.94 -20.99 -10.92
C MET A 233 4.33 -21.04 -12.31
N THR A 234 5.11 -21.42 -13.32
CA THR A 234 4.59 -21.65 -14.68
C THR A 234 3.62 -22.82 -14.70
N TYR A 235 3.92 -23.90 -13.99
CA TYR A 235 3.06 -25.07 -13.87
C TYR A 235 1.72 -24.74 -13.18
N ILE A 236 1.77 -24.04 -12.04
CA ILE A 236 0.57 -23.58 -11.32
C ILE A 236 -0.23 -22.60 -12.17
N SER A 237 0.43 -21.65 -12.85
CA SER A 237 -0.25 -20.69 -13.74
C SER A 237 -1.01 -21.39 -14.86
N LYS A 238 -0.41 -22.42 -15.50
CA LYS A 238 -1.08 -23.22 -16.53
C LYS A 238 -2.33 -23.89 -15.98
N ALA A 239 -2.25 -24.46 -14.77
CA ALA A 239 -3.40 -25.10 -14.11
C ALA A 239 -4.53 -24.11 -13.80
N MET A 240 -4.23 -22.83 -13.56
CA MET A 240 -5.24 -21.79 -13.29
C MET A 240 -5.96 -21.25 -14.54
N THR A 241 -5.37 -21.37 -15.74
CA THR A 241 -5.91 -20.75 -16.97
C THR A 241 -7.14 -21.45 -17.57
N ASP A 242 -7.34 -22.74 -17.32
CA ASP A 242 -8.40 -23.52 -17.99
C ASP A 242 -9.77 -23.45 -17.30
N GLU A 243 -9.87 -22.96 -16.07
CA GLU A 243 -11.15 -22.82 -15.37
C GLU A 243 -11.96 -21.57 -15.80
N VAL A 244 -11.37 -20.63 -16.54
CA VAL A 244 -12.07 -19.44 -17.04
C VAL A 244 -12.93 -19.76 -18.27
N ASN A 245 -12.78 -20.96 -18.85
CA ASN A 245 -13.50 -21.42 -20.05
C ASN A 245 -14.29 -22.73 -19.84
N SER A 246 -14.62 -23.12 -18.60
CA SER A 246 -15.51 -24.26 -18.30
C SER A 246 -16.72 -23.84 -17.46
#